data_AF-A0A7V1U7V3-F1
#
_entry.id   AF-A0A7V1U7V3-F1
#
_cell.length_a   1.000
_cell.length_b   1.000
_cell.length_c   1.000
_cell.angle_alpha   90.00
_cell.angle_beta   90.00
_cell.angle_gamma   90.00
#
_symmetry.space_group_name_H-M   'P 1'
#
loop_
_entity.id
_entity.type
_entity.pdbx_description
1 polymer ?
#
loop_
_entity_poly.entity_id
_entity_poly.type
_entity_poly.pdbx_seq_one_letter_code
_entity_poly.pdbx_strand_id
1 'polypeptide(L)'
;LKIFLSGVAAGLVVIGALVATGLSGLHPKAAIWSADIVGGLILGAGIALTGACPGTTLAQIGAGYKDAWFTLAGGLLGALAFTYLEPTLRPVLLEGGAGKLTLDKVLGVPFPWLAFGFAVLLVIGLVALERWRPWREEVGVNADGLLPPLETATGATSSAAPSRA
;
A
#
# COMPACT_ATOMS: atom_id res chain seq x y z
N LEU A 1 -5.49 7.26 -2.36
CA LEU A 1 -5.91 6.35 -3.45
C LEU A 1 -5.00 6.42 -4.67
N LYS A 2 -4.76 7.62 -5.24
CA LYS A 2 -3.92 7.81 -6.44
C LYS A 2 -2.54 7.14 -6.35
N ILE A 3 -1.85 7.32 -5.22
CA ILE A 3 -0.53 6.70 -4.95
C ILE A 3 -0.58 5.17 -4.98
N PHE A 4 -1.65 4.56 -4.46
CA PHE A 4 -1.81 3.10 -4.50
C PHE A 4 -2.03 2.61 -5.93
N LEU A 5 -2.89 3.28 -6.70
CA LEU A 5 -3.17 2.92 -8.09
C LEU A 5 -1.93 3.07 -8.97
N SER A 6 -1.16 4.15 -8.82
CA SER A 6 0.09 4.34 -9.56
C SER A 6 1.14 3.29 -9.20
N GLY A 7 1.22 2.89 -7.92
CA GLY A 7 2.11 1.81 -7.48
C GLY A 7 1.75 0.47 -8.10
N VAL A 8 0.47 0.10 -8.11
CA VAL A 8 0.00 -1.16 -8.74
C VAL A 8 0.25 -1.13 -10.25
N ALA A 9 -0.05 -0.02 -10.93
CA ALA A 9 0.19 0.13 -12.36
C ALA A 9 1.68 -0.01 -12.70
N ALA A 10 2.56 0.68 -11.96
CA ALA A 10 4.01 0.59 -12.16
C ALA A 10 4.52 -0.85 -11.90
N GLY A 11 4.04 -1.50 -10.85
CA GLY A 11 4.39 -2.89 -10.54
C GLY A 11 3.98 -3.85 -11.65
N LEU A 12 2.77 -3.72 -12.20
CA LEU A 12 2.30 -4.56 -13.32
C LEU A 12 3.15 -4.36 -14.58
N VAL A 13 3.53 -3.12 -14.90
CA VAL A 13 4.39 -2.82 -16.05
C VAL A 13 5.77 -3.44 -15.88
N VAL A 14 6.40 -3.25 -14.71
CA VAL A 14 7.75 -3.77 -14.44
C VAL A 14 7.76 -5.30 -14.40
N ILE A 15 6.84 -5.92 -13.66
CA ILE A 15 6.75 -7.38 -13.58
C ILE A 15 6.38 -7.96 -14.96
N GLY A 16 5.45 -7.34 -15.68
CA GLY A 16 5.07 -7.73 -17.03
C GLY A 16 6.24 -7.70 -18.00
N ALA A 17 7.07 -6.65 -17.95
CA ALA A 17 8.28 -6.54 -18.75
C ALA A 17 9.33 -7.60 -18.39
N LEU A 18 9.60 -7.80 -17.09
CA LEU A 18 10.58 -8.81 -16.63
C LEU A 18 10.19 -10.24 -17.03
N VAL A 19 8.89 -10.54 -16.99
CA VAL A 19 8.35 -11.84 -17.41
C VAL A 19 8.38 -11.97 -18.94
N ALA A 20 8.10 -10.88 -19.68
CA ALA A 20 8.21 -10.86 -21.14
C ALA A 20 9.65 -11.09 -21.62
N THR A 21 10.65 -10.58 -20.90
CA THR A 21 12.07 -10.79 -21.22
C THR A 21 12.61 -12.14 -20.71
N GLY A 22 11.77 -12.95 -20.05
CA GLY A 22 12.16 -14.26 -19.51
C GLY A 22 13.15 -14.20 -18.33
N LEU A 23 13.33 -13.02 -17.71
CA LEU A 23 14.27 -12.81 -16.61
C LEU A 23 13.72 -13.32 -15.26
N SER A 24 12.40 -13.41 -15.11
CA SER A 24 11.77 -13.86 -13.86
C SER A 24 10.64 -14.86 -14.09
N GLY A 25 10.62 -15.89 -13.25
CA GLY A 25 9.50 -16.83 -13.14
C GLY A 25 8.43 -16.28 -12.20
N LEU A 26 7.16 -16.38 -12.62
CA LEU A 26 6.04 -16.10 -11.73
C LEU A 26 5.97 -17.19 -10.65
N HIS A 27 6.09 -16.79 -9.38
CA HIS A 27 5.89 -17.69 -8.25
C HIS A 27 4.68 -17.28 -7.39
N PRO A 28 3.46 -17.38 -7.94
CA PRO A 28 2.25 -17.09 -7.20
C PRO A 28 2.08 -18.08 -6.04
N LYS A 29 1.73 -17.54 -4.87
CA LYS A 29 1.32 -18.32 -3.70
C LYS A 29 -0.01 -19.02 -4.03
N ALA A 30 -0.22 -20.21 -3.49
CA ALA A 30 -1.50 -20.90 -3.65
C ALA A 30 -2.60 -20.11 -2.93
N ALA A 31 -3.74 -19.93 -3.60
CA ALA A 31 -4.91 -19.27 -3.06
C ALA A 31 -5.63 -20.24 -2.11
N ILE A 32 -5.62 -19.92 -0.82
CA ILE A 32 -6.28 -20.71 0.22
C ILE A 32 -7.31 -19.79 0.85
N TRP A 33 -8.55 -19.87 0.35
CA TRP A 33 -9.62 -18.93 0.69
C TRP A 33 -9.82 -18.73 2.19
N SER A 34 -9.78 -19.80 2.98
CA SER A 34 -9.91 -19.77 4.44
C SER A 34 -8.79 -18.97 5.10
N ALA A 35 -7.53 -19.28 4.77
CA ALA A 35 -6.38 -18.55 5.29
C ALA A 35 -6.32 -17.10 4.79
N ASP A 36 -6.65 -16.85 3.52
CA ASP A 36 -6.59 -15.52 2.91
C ASP A 36 -7.67 -14.58 3.49
N ILE A 37 -8.89 -15.07 3.70
CA ILE A 37 -9.98 -14.28 4.29
C ILE A 37 -9.70 -14.01 5.77
N VAL A 38 -9.40 -15.04 6.56
CA VAL A 38 -9.18 -14.88 8.00
C VAL A 38 -7.92 -14.07 8.27
N GLY A 39 -6.82 -14.37 7.57
CA GLY A 39 -5.57 -13.64 7.69
C GLY A 39 -5.70 -12.19 7.22
N GLY A 40 -6.40 -11.96 6.10
CA GLY A 40 -6.66 -10.62 5.57
C GLY A 40 -7.48 -9.74 6.53
N LEU A 41 -8.50 -10.31 7.18
CA LEU A 41 -9.31 -9.60 8.17
C LEU A 41 -8.50 -9.26 9.43
N ILE A 42 -7.72 -10.21 9.95
CA ILE A 42 -6.86 -9.98 11.13
C ILE A 42 -5.79 -8.92 10.83
N LEU A 43 -5.12 -9.03 9.67
CA LEU A 43 -4.12 -8.06 9.23
C LEU A 43 -4.76 -6.67 9.03
N GLY A 44 -5.93 -6.62 8.39
CA GLY A 44 -6.68 -5.37 8.19
C GLY A 44 -7.09 -4.71 9.50
N ALA A 45 -7.59 -5.48 10.47
CA ALA A 45 -7.90 -4.98 11.81
C ALA A 45 -6.63 -4.45 12.52
N GLY A 46 -5.50 -5.15 12.39
CA GLY A 46 -4.21 -4.70 12.91
C GLY A 46 -3.78 -3.36 12.31
N ILE A 47 -3.84 -3.20 10.98
CA ILE A 47 -3.50 -1.94 10.30
C ILE A 47 -4.44 -0.80 10.73
N ALA A 48 -5.73 -1.09 10.92
CA ALA A 48 -6.70 -0.11 11.39
C ALA A 48 -6.40 0.37 12.83
N LEU A 49 -5.92 -0.52 13.70
CA LEU A 49 -5.57 -0.20 15.08
C LEU A 49 -4.23 0.55 15.20
N THR A 50 -3.22 0.17 14.40
CA THR A 50 -1.87 0.73 14.51
C THR A 50 -1.65 1.95 13.62
N GLY A 51 -2.53 2.16 12.63
CA GLY A 51 -2.39 3.24 11.64
C GLY A 51 -1.19 3.05 10.69
N ALA A 52 -0.54 1.88 10.70
CA ALA A 52 0.63 1.59 9.89
C ALA A 52 0.55 0.20 9.25
N CYS A 53 0.85 0.14 7.96
CA CYS A 53 0.99 -1.10 7.22
C CYS A 53 2.46 -1.57 7.25
N PRO A 54 2.77 -2.83 6.91
CA PRO A 54 4.12 -3.38 7.06
C PRO A 54 5.22 -2.64 6.29
N GLY A 55 4.88 -1.91 5.21
CA GLY A 55 5.83 -1.03 4.52
C GLY A 55 6.02 0.32 5.21
N THR A 56 4.93 0.92 5.70
CA THR A 56 4.95 2.23 6.36
C THR A 56 5.66 2.16 7.71
N THR A 57 5.56 1.05 8.45
CA THR A 57 6.28 0.87 9.72
C THR A 57 7.79 0.99 9.54
N LEU A 58 8.36 0.41 8.48
CA LEU A 58 9.78 0.53 8.15
C LEU A 58 10.18 1.97 7.81
N ALA A 59 9.33 2.69 7.06
CA ALA A 59 9.57 4.09 6.74
C ALA A 59 9.51 4.99 7.99
N GLN A 60 8.57 4.75 8.91
CA GLN A 60 8.44 5.49 10.16
C GLN A 60 9.64 5.26 11.10
N ILE A 61 10.18 4.05 11.15
CA ILE A 61 11.42 3.75 11.87
C ILE A 61 12.59 4.57 11.28
N GLY A 62 12.70 4.61 9.95
CA GLY A 62 13.71 5.43 9.26
C GLY A 62 13.55 6.94 9.53
N ALA A 63 12.32 7.41 9.74
CA ALA A 63 12.02 8.79 10.12
C ALA A 63 12.20 9.08 11.61
N GLY A 64 12.56 8.10 12.45
CA GLY A 64 12.86 8.28 13.87
C GLY A 64 11.64 8.22 14.80
N TYR A 65 10.48 7.75 14.33
CA TYR A 65 9.31 7.57 15.18
C TYR A 65 9.52 6.40 16.15
N LYS A 66 9.50 6.69 17.46
CA LYS A 66 9.68 5.68 18.51
C LYS A 66 8.51 4.70 18.58
N ASP A 67 7.30 5.16 18.25
CA ASP A 67 6.09 4.36 18.32
C ASP A 67 6.07 3.21 17.30
N ALA A 68 6.75 3.39 16.17
CA ALA A 68 6.83 2.38 15.11
C ALA A 68 7.55 1.09 15.54
N TRP A 69 8.42 1.18 16.55
CA TRP A 69 9.08 0.00 17.12
C TRP A 69 8.10 -0.93 17.85
N PHE A 70 7.08 -0.38 18.51
CA PHE A 70 6.06 -1.19 19.17
C PHE A 70 5.17 -1.90 18.15
N THR A 71 4.83 -1.22 17.05
CA THR A 71 4.08 -1.83 15.95
C THR A 71 4.87 -2.95 15.29
N LEU A 72 6.18 -2.76 15.06
CA LEU A 72 7.05 -3.78 14.50
C LEU A 72 7.18 -4.98 15.44
N ALA A 73 7.41 -4.73 16.74
CA ALA A 73 7.53 -5.78 17.74
C ALA A 73 6.23 -6.60 17.86
N GLY A 74 5.06 -5.92 17.88
CA GLY A 74 3.76 -6.58 17.89
C GLY A 74 3.52 -7.44 16.64
N GLY A 75 3.88 -6.92 15.46
CA GLY A 75 3.79 -7.68 14.20
C GLY A 75 4.70 -8.91 14.19
N LEU A 76 5.92 -8.79 14.72
CA LEU A 76 6.87 -9.90 14.81
C LEU A 76 6.39 -10.97 15.81
N LEU A 77 5.91 -10.55 16.97
CA LEU A 77 5.32 -11.47 17.96
C LEU A 77 4.08 -12.18 17.39
N GLY A 78 3.24 -11.47 16.62
CA GLY A 78 2.10 -12.07 15.93
C GLY A 78 2.53 -13.12 14.89
N ALA A 79 3.57 -12.82 14.10
CA ALA A 79 4.11 -13.77 13.12
C ALA A 79 4.72 -15.02 13.79
N LEU A 80 5.44 -14.82 14.90
CA LEU A 80 5.99 -15.92 15.70
C LEU A 80 4.88 -16.78 16.32
N ALA A 81 3.87 -16.16 16.93
CA ALA A 81 2.71 -16.87 17.48
C ALA A 81 2.00 -17.68 16.39
N PHE A 82 1.79 -17.09 15.20
CA PHE A 82 1.20 -17.80 14.07
C PHE A 82 2.03 -19.02 13.65
N THR A 83 3.37 -18.90 13.64
CA THR A 83 4.26 -20.01 13.27
C THR A 83 4.14 -21.19 14.24
N TYR A 84 4.01 -20.92 15.54
CA TYR A 84 3.78 -21.97 16.56
C TYR A 84 2.38 -22.59 16.49
N LEU A 85 1.38 -21.81 16.09
CA LEU A 85 -0.01 -22.26 15.94
C LEU A 85 -0.29 -22.88 14.57
N GLU A 86 0.59 -22.70 13.59
CA GLU A 86 0.47 -23.30 12.26
C GLU A 86 0.14 -24.80 12.28
N PRO A 87 0.84 -25.69 13.04
CA PRO A 87 0.55 -27.13 13.02
C PRO A 87 -0.87 -27.47 13.47
N THR A 88 -1.47 -26.70 14.38
CA THR A 88 -2.84 -26.91 14.87
C THR A 88 -3.89 -26.25 13.98
N LEU A 89 -3.54 -25.13 13.34
CA LEU A 89 -4.40 -24.39 12.43
C LEU A 89 -4.43 -24.98 11.02
N ARG A 90 -3.39 -25.72 10.61
CA ARG A 90 -3.25 -26.35 9.30
C ARG A 90 -4.47 -27.17 8.85
N PRO A 91 -5.04 -28.09 9.67
CA PRO A 91 -6.20 -28.87 9.24
C PRO A 91 -7.48 -28.05 9.04
N VAL A 92 -7.59 -26.86 9.65
CA VAL A 92 -8.81 -26.04 9.59
C VAL A 92 -8.68 -24.89 8.57
N LEU A 93 -7.49 -24.29 8.46
CA LEU A 93 -7.24 -23.09 7.67
C LEU A 93 -6.48 -23.35 6.37
N LEU A 94 -5.73 -24.45 6.26
CA LEU A 94 -4.88 -24.73 5.09
C LEU A 94 -5.43 -25.85 4.19
N GLU A 95 -6.54 -26.47 4.57
CA GLU A 95 -7.25 -27.46 3.77
C GLU A 95 -8.28 -26.77 2.85
N GLY A 96 -8.32 -27.14 1.56
CA GLY A 96 -9.31 -26.62 0.61
C GLY A 96 -8.89 -25.45 -0.28
N GLY A 97 -7.59 -25.16 -0.41
CA GLY A 97 -7.11 -24.12 -1.32
C GLY A 97 -7.31 -24.46 -2.80
N ALA A 98 -7.69 -23.47 -3.61
CA ALA A 98 -7.86 -23.59 -5.07
C ALA A 98 -6.52 -23.74 -5.85
N GLY A 99 -5.43 -24.05 -5.14
CA GLY A 99 -4.09 -24.18 -5.72
C GLY A 99 -3.50 -22.83 -6.18
N LYS A 100 -2.53 -22.87 -7.09
CA LYS A 100 -1.94 -21.68 -7.71
C LYS A 100 -2.92 -21.08 -8.72
N LEU A 101 -3.95 -20.40 -8.23
CA LEU A 101 -4.92 -19.73 -9.07
C LEU A 101 -4.37 -18.35 -9.46
N THR A 102 -4.05 -18.18 -10.73
CA THR A 102 -3.71 -16.88 -11.28
C THR A 102 -4.61 -16.54 -12.45
N LEU A 103 -4.84 -15.25 -12.66
CA LEU A 103 -5.79 -14.76 -13.65
C LEU A 103 -5.38 -15.17 -15.08
N ASP A 104 -4.08 -15.34 -15.34
CA ASP A 104 -3.54 -15.91 -16.58
C ASP A 104 -3.94 -17.37 -16.80
N LYS A 105 -4.05 -18.18 -15.74
CA LYS A 105 -4.47 -19.59 -15.83
C LYS A 105 -5.98 -19.73 -16.00
N VAL A 106 -6.76 -18.84 -15.41
CA VAL A 106 -8.23 -18.86 -15.50
C VAL A 106 -8.69 -18.34 -16.87
N LEU A 107 -8.04 -17.32 -17.42
CA LEU A 107 -8.39 -16.72 -18.71
C LEU A 107 -7.64 -17.34 -19.91
N GLY A 108 -6.60 -18.14 -19.68
CA GLY A 108 -5.82 -18.81 -20.74
C GLY A 108 -4.97 -17.87 -21.60
N VAL A 109 -4.69 -16.66 -21.14
CA VAL A 109 -3.98 -15.60 -21.89
C VAL A 109 -2.55 -15.46 -21.36
N PRO A 110 -1.54 -15.18 -22.22
CA PRO A 110 -0.17 -14.93 -21.74
C PRO A 110 -0.13 -13.79 -20.71
N PHE A 111 0.49 -14.07 -19.56
CA PHE A 111 0.60 -13.15 -18.42
C PHE A 111 1.07 -11.73 -18.78
N PRO A 112 2.10 -11.52 -19.65
CA PRO A 112 2.53 -10.18 -19.99
C PRO A 112 1.43 -9.35 -20.64
N TRP A 113 0.65 -9.96 -21.53
CA TRP A 113 -0.44 -9.27 -22.23
C TRP A 113 -1.55 -8.86 -21.27
N LEU A 114 -1.89 -9.74 -20.32
CA LEU A 114 -2.86 -9.45 -19.28
C LEU A 114 -2.37 -8.33 -18.35
N ALA A 115 -1.08 -8.38 -17.96
CA ALA A 115 -0.46 -7.37 -17.11
C ALA A 115 -0.45 -5.99 -17.76
N PHE A 116 -0.08 -5.89 -19.04
CA PHE A 116 -0.12 -4.63 -19.78
C PHE A 116 -1.55 -4.13 -20.00
N GLY A 117 -2.50 -5.02 -20.31
CA GLY A 117 -3.92 -4.65 -20.44
C GLY A 117 -4.50 -4.06 -19.15
N PHE A 118 -4.24 -4.70 -18.01
CA PHE A 118 -4.64 -4.17 -16.70
C PHE A 118 -3.90 -2.89 -16.33
N ALA A 119 -2.60 -2.78 -16.65
CA ALA A 119 -1.85 -1.56 -16.41
C ALA A 119 -2.44 -0.37 -17.20
N VAL A 120 -2.76 -0.56 -18.48
CA VAL A 120 -3.40 0.47 -19.31
C VAL A 120 -4.76 0.86 -18.73
N LEU A 121 -5.59 -0.11 -18.32
CA LEU A 121 -6.88 0.15 -17.67
C LEU A 121 -6.73 1.01 -16.40
N LEU A 122 -5.78 0.65 -15.53
CA LEU A 122 -5.52 1.38 -14.28
C LEU A 122 -4.98 2.79 -14.55
N VAL A 123 -4.13 2.96 -15.56
CA VAL A 123 -3.62 4.27 -15.97
C VAL A 123 -4.74 5.14 -16.53
N ILE A 124 -5.64 4.59 -17.35
CA ILE A 124 -6.82 5.31 -17.84
C ILE A 124 -7.70 5.74 -16.66
N GLY A 125 -7.94 4.84 -15.70
CA GLY A 125 -8.67 5.16 -14.47
C GLY A 125 -8.00 6.25 -13.65
N LEU A 126 -6.67 6.21 -13.54
CA LEU A 126 -5.87 7.23 -12.84
C LEU A 126 -5.95 8.59 -13.55
N VAL A 127 -5.85 8.63 -14.88
CA VAL A 127 -5.97 9.86 -15.69
C VAL A 127 -7.39 10.42 -15.59
N ALA A 128 -8.42 9.58 -15.63
CA ALA A 128 -9.80 10.01 -15.42
C ALA A 128 -10.00 10.59 -14.01
N LEU A 129 -9.44 9.95 -12.98
CA LEU A 129 -9.50 10.42 -11.60
C LEU A 129 -8.74 11.73 -11.39
N GLU A 130 -7.58 11.90 -12.04
CA GLU A 130 -6.83 13.16 -12.01
C GLU A 130 -7.60 14.29 -12.71
N ARG A 131 -8.34 13.97 -13.77
CA ARG A 131 -9.16 14.94 -14.49
C ARG A 131 -10.43 15.33 -13.73
N TRP A 132 -10.96 14.44 -12.90
CA TRP A 132 -12.13 14.71 -12.04
C TRP A 132 -11.77 15.39 -10.72
N ARG A 133 -10.61 15.07 -10.14
CA ARG A 133 -10.12 15.63 -8.88
C ARG A 133 -8.65 15.99 -9.06
N PRO A 134 -8.32 17.23 -9.48
CA PRO A 134 -6.94 17.63 -9.69
C PRO A 134 -6.16 17.55 -8.38
N TRP A 135 -4.98 16.91 -8.40
CA TRP A 135 -4.11 16.82 -7.22
C TRP A 135 -3.70 18.19 -6.64
N ARG A 136 -3.70 19.23 -7.49
CA ARG A 136 -3.40 20.61 -7.09
C ARG A 136 -4.40 21.18 -6.08
N GLU A 137 -5.63 20.69 -6.07
CA GLU A 137 -6.65 21.12 -5.09
C GLU A 137 -6.44 20.47 -3.71
N GLU A 138 -5.72 19.33 -3.65
CA GLU A 138 -5.58 18.53 -2.43
C GLU A 138 -4.29 18.80 -1.65
N VAL A 139 -3.22 19.27 -2.31
CA VAL A 139 -1.88 19.41 -1.69
C VAL A 139 -1.54 20.85 -1.26
N GLY A 140 -2.38 21.82 -1.61
CA GLY A 140 -2.19 23.21 -1.19
C GLY A 140 -0.93 23.87 -1.74
N VAL A 141 -0.60 25.06 -1.24
CA VAL A 141 0.45 25.94 -1.79
C VAL A 141 1.86 25.36 -1.67
N ASN A 142 2.11 24.44 -0.71
CA ASN A 142 3.45 23.90 -0.42
C ASN A 142 3.73 22.55 -1.11
N ALA A 143 3.15 22.33 -2.30
CA ALA A 143 3.25 21.06 -3.02
C ALA A 143 4.66 20.75 -3.57
N ASP A 144 5.52 21.75 -3.62
CA ASP A 144 6.91 21.69 -4.10
C ASP A 144 7.92 21.41 -2.97
N GLY A 145 7.48 21.38 -1.71
CA GLY A 145 8.36 21.17 -0.56
C GLY A 145 9.28 22.37 -0.26
N LEU A 146 9.04 23.53 -0.89
CA LEU A 146 9.73 24.77 -0.56
C LEU A 146 8.99 25.46 0.59
N LEU A 147 9.71 25.78 1.67
CA LEU A 147 9.15 26.59 2.74
C LEU A 147 8.81 27.99 2.20
N PRO A 148 7.72 28.63 2.65
CA PRO A 148 7.44 30.02 2.31
C PRO A 148 8.65 30.90 2.65
N PRO A 149 8.98 31.91 1.84
CA PRO A 149 9.99 32.90 2.20
C PRO A 149 9.69 33.47 3.61
N LEU A 150 10.74 33.58 4.43
CA LEU A 150 10.68 34.00 5.85
C LEU A 150 9.98 35.35 6.08
N GLU A 151 9.75 36.16 5.04
CA GLU A 151 9.04 37.45 5.10
C GLU A 151 7.58 37.31 5.56
N THR A 152 6.94 36.17 5.32
CA THR A 152 5.55 35.93 5.76
C THR A 152 5.41 35.67 7.26
N ALA A 153 6.48 35.29 7.96
CA ALA A 153 6.46 35.02 9.40
C ALA A 153 6.49 36.31 10.25
N THR A 154 7.04 37.41 9.73
CA THR A 154 7.13 38.69 10.44
C THR A 154 5.82 39.50 10.39
N GLY A 155 4.92 39.22 9.43
CA GLY A 155 3.63 39.91 9.33
C GLY A 155 2.59 39.47 10.38
N ALA A 156 2.76 38.31 11.02
CA ALA A 156 1.77 37.77 11.96
C ALA A 156 1.94 38.27 13.41
N THR A 157 3.05 38.92 13.75
CA THR A 157 3.34 39.42 15.11
C THR A 157 3.09 40.93 15.28
N SER A 158 2.72 41.66 14.23
CA SER A 158 2.49 43.12 14.26
C SER A 158 1.02 43.56 14.21
N SER A 159 0.08 42.70 14.62
CA SER A 159 -1.29 43.13 14.96
C SER A 159 -1.46 43.07 16.48
N ALA A 160 -0.67 43.88 17.19
CA ALA A 160 -0.90 44.20 18.58
C ALA A 160 -2.27 44.88 18.75
N ALA A 161 -2.93 44.57 19.88
CA ALA A 161 -4.12 45.22 20.39
C ALA A 161 -4.07 46.77 20.29
N PRO A 162 -5.23 47.45 20.25
CA PRO A 162 -5.61 48.17 21.47
C PRO A 162 -7.13 48.35 21.76
N SER A 163 -7.36 48.64 23.05
CA SER A 163 -8.39 49.52 23.65
C SER A 163 -9.77 48.99 24.04
N ARG A 164 -10.05 49.24 25.33
CA ARG A 164 -11.24 49.07 26.16
C ARG A 164 -12.53 49.71 25.60
N ALA A 165 -13.66 49.10 25.93
CA ALA A 165 -14.76 49.75 26.67
C ALA A 165 -15.47 48.68 27.51
#